data_AF-A0A8J5C9V9-F1
#
_entry.id   AF-A0A8J5C9V9-F1
#
_cell.length_a   1.000
_cell.length_b   1.000
_cell.length_c   1.000
_cell.angle_alpha   90.00
_cell.angle_beta   90.00
_cell.angle_gamma   90.00
#
_symmetry.space_group_name_H-M   'P 1'
#
loop_
_entity.id
_entity.type
_entity.pdbx_description
1 polymer ?
#
loop_
_entity_poly.entity_id
_entity_poly.type
_entity_poly.pdbx_seq_one_letter_code
_entity_poly.pdbx_strand_id
1 'polypeptide(L)'
;MSLFSEVSAPPELVLGLSKGLLEDPEEEPEPPSGPEPTPTEGETEAESTQKDEEESHTNGKEPEESTEASDAHSVAPSARDTASIHTTNRPSPALTSLLVFLTDTRRKLTRITTSHERIYYRGVELSNDIYGNAEDAMALVDTSLLQCYIRVSPGLIGPLLRVKNYCDPAVVKMELSKLSKWKELIDFYYGKGLHKDALELLVELKGKDPEFTSESIISYLQKLDATHIDLILEFSKAPIEEDIENGRELFLEDTDQATSLPRNKVVAFLKDVSSLLAIEYLEDLAYKKHDDTVRFHNDLALLYIREIEKSEDPSDKEKFSRKLLKFLGRSAHYRPQTVYSAVPKKMYEQRAVLLSKMDQEQDALVIYVYDMDSPMKAQSHASDLYGKDPTKGGESLHILLDILLTPPRKGSKPNIEAALKLLSSQGSRMDPARVLNLLSDDVKISEIYPFLCSQIRNTTATANQLRLRTSLEKVYAVSVEEDYLETRAQSVRVTDSRMCQICLKRLGHSVVSVFPDLTVVHYGCANAYQEILDRKSARPLTVGTLKK
;
A
#
# COMPACT_ATOMS: atom_id res chain seq x y z
N MET A 1 31.73 48.28 -20.03
CA MET A 1 31.80 47.80 -21.42
C MET A 1 31.39 46.34 -21.43
N SER A 2 30.18 46.05 -21.87
CA SER A 2 29.60 44.71 -21.96
C SER A 2 29.95 44.09 -23.31
N LEU A 3 31.16 43.52 -23.42
CA LEU A 3 31.67 42.94 -24.67
C LEU A 3 30.82 41.77 -25.20
N PHE A 4 29.90 41.23 -24.40
CA PHE A 4 29.05 40.10 -24.78
C PHE A 4 27.54 40.35 -24.72
N SER A 5 27.07 41.58 -24.45
CA SER A 5 25.62 41.89 -24.56
C SER A 5 25.15 42.08 -26.00
N GLU A 6 26.08 42.14 -26.97
CA GLU A 6 25.81 42.57 -28.34
C GLU A 6 26.19 41.55 -29.42
N VAL A 7 26.63 40.35 -29.04
CA VAL A 7 27.08 39.33 -29.98
C VAL A 7 26.19 38.10 -29.83
N SER A 8 25.66 37.58 -30.93
CA SER A 8 25.04 36.26 -31.01
C SER A 8 25.95 35.41 -31.89
N ALA A 9 26.97 34.82 -31.28
CA ALA A 9 27.99 34.00 -31.95
C ALA A 9 27.83 32.53 -31.55
N PRO A 10 28.26 31.58 -32.40
CA PRO A 10 28.26 30.17 -32.04
C PRO A 10 29.11 29.96 -30.78
N PRO A 11 28.60 29.20 -29.80
CA PRO A 11 29.21 29.07 -28.47
C PRO A 11 30.65 28.53 -28.55
N GLU A 12 30.96 27.72 -29.56
CA GLU A 12 32.31 27.21 -29.84
C GLU A 12 33.36 28.31 -30.05
N LEU A 13 33.02 29.39 -30.77
CA LEU A 13 33.96 30.48 -31.05
C LEU A 13 34.20 31.36 -29.81
N VAL A 14 33.17 31.56 -28.99
CA VAL A 14 33.28 32.33 -27.75
C VAL A 14 34.04 31.55 -26.68
N LEU A 15 33.83 30.24 -26.62
CA LEU A 15 34.54 29.36 -25.68
C LEU A 15 35.98 29.09 -26.10
N GLY A 16 36.28 29.06 -27.41
CA GLY A 16 37.64 29.06 -27.92
C GLY A 16 38.43 30.31 -27.53
N LEU A 17 37.76 31.47 -27.40
CA LEU A 17 38.36 32.72 -26.94
C LEU A 17 38.47 32.83 -25.41
N SER A 18 37.64 32.09 -24.65
CA SER A 18 37.64 32.08 -23.19
C SER A 18 38.35 30.86 -22.57
N LYS A 19 39.04 30.04 -23.38
CA LYS A 19 39.69 28.80 -22.94
C LYS A 19 40.73 29.04 -21.84
N GLY A 20 41.53 30.10 -21.98
CA GLY A 20 42.48 30.55 -20.94
C GLY A 20 41.86 31.23 -19.71
N LEU A 21 40.54 31.39 -19.65
CA LEU A 21 39.79 31.85 -18.47
C LEU A 21 39.16 30.69 -17.69
N LEU A 22 39.10 29.50 -18.30
CA LEU A 22 38.47 28.28 -17.78
C LEU A 22 39.52 27.20 -17.42
N GLU A 23 40.72 27.27 -17.98
CA GLU A 23 41.91 26.49 -17.61
C GLU A 23 42.65 27.20 -16.46
N ASP A 24 43.11 26.44 -15.45
CA ASP A 24 43.89 26.99 -14.33
C ASP A 24 45.27 27.47 -14.85
N PRO A 25 45.83 28.58 -14.35
CA PRO A 25 47.17 29.00 -14.76
C PRO A 25 48.19 27.93 -14.35
N GLU A 26 48.98 27.49 -15.32
CA GLU A 26 50.11 26.58 -15.15
C GLU A 26 51.02 27.07 -14.00
N GLU A 27 51.31 26.20 -13.03
CA GLU A 27 52.34 26.45 -12.01
C GLU A 27 53.70 26.57 -12.71
N GLU A 28 54.22 27.80 -12.83
CA GLU A 28 55.62 28.02 -13.14
C GLU A 28 56.49 27.73 -11.88
N PRO A 29 57.66 27.09 -12.05
CA PRO A 29 58.46 26.57 -10.94
C PRO A 29 59.22 27.68 -10.21
N GLU A 30 59.10 27.73 -8.88
CA GLU A 30 59.89 28.63 -8.04
C GLU A 30 61.40 28.31 -8.09
N PRO A 31 62.30 29.31 -8.16
CA PRO A 31 63.74 29.12 -8.02
C PRO A 31 64.15 29.03 -6.53
N PRO A 32 65.32 28.42 -6.23
CA PRO A 32 65.61 27.85 -4.92
C PRO A 32 66.00 28.94 -3.91
N SER A 33 65.41 28.88 -2.72
CA SER A 33 65.90 29.59 -1.54
C SER A 33 66.47 28.61 -0.53
N GLY A 34 67.67 28.90 -0.07
CA GLY A 34 68.25 28.38 1.17
C GLY A 34 69.19 29.44 1.73
N PRO A 35 69.77 29.25 2.92
CA PRO A 35 69.42 28.31 3.98
C PRO A 35 69.01 29.00 5.30
N GLU A 36 68.47 28.19 6.21
CA GLU A 36 68.11 28.49 7.60
C GLU A 36 69.25 29.13 8.43
N PRO A 37 68.88 29.77 9.56
CA PRO A 37 69.63 29.54 10.78
C PRO A 37 68.75 29.02 11.92
N THR A 38 69.39 28.11 12.66
CA THR A 38 69.00 27.35 13.85
C THR A 38 68.51 28.18 15.06
N PRO A 39 67.74 27.58 15.98
CA PRO A 39 67.29 28.22 17.22
C PRO A 39 68.32 28.05 18.36
N THR A 40 68.37 29.04 19.25
CA THR A 40 69.06 28.97 20.55
C THR A 40 68.07 29.21 21.69
N GLU A 41 68.34 28.48 22.77
CA GLU A 41 67.59 28.24 24.01
C GLU A 41 67.53 29.45 24.98
N GLY A 42 66.67 29.32 26.00
CA GLY A 42 66.62 30.14 27.23
C GLY A 42 65.18 30.39 27.70
N GLU A 43 64.57 29.49 28.48
CA GLU A 43 64.57 29.41 29.97
C GLU A 43 63.69 30.46 30.70
N THR A 44 62.75 29.91 31.48
CA THR A 44 62.14 30.38 32.76
C THR A 44 61.36 31.71 32.74
N GLU A 45 60.25 31.93 33.49
CA GLU A 45 59.88 31.50 34.83
C GLU A 45 58.37 31.82 35.09
N ALA A 46 57.82 31.29 36.19
CA ALA A 46 56.41 31.26 36.57
C ALA A 46 55.94 32.47 37.42
N GLU A 47 54.61 32.67 37.52
CA GLU A 47 53.80 32.95 38.74
C GLU A 47 52.35 33.33 38.33
N SER A 48 51.32 32.54 38.68
CA SER A 48 50.39 32.69 39.82
C SER A 48 49.73 34.08 39.94
N THR A 49 48.41 34.24 39.99
CA THR A 49 47.60 34.08 41.23
C THR A 49 46.09 34.10 40.91
N GLN A 50 45.33 33.35 41.73
CA GLN A 50 43.87 33.23 41.80
C GLN A 50 43.13 34.49 42.31
N LYS A 51 41.80 34.51 42.13
CA LYS A 51 40.72 34.71 43.14
C LYS A 51 39.50 35.36 42.48
N ASP A 52 38.34 34.72 42.39
CA ASP A 52 37.35 34.28 43.42
C ASP A 52 36.08 35.14 43.27
N GLU A 53 34.95 34.42 43.14
CA GLU A 53 33.62 34.70 43.73
C GLU A 53 32.87 36.00 43.34
N GLU A 54 31.55 36.09 43.23
CA GLU A 54 30.42 35.26 43.66
C GLU A 54 29.15 35.84 42.98
N GLU A 55 28.13 34.99 42.77
CA GLU A 55 26.68 35.18 43.05
C GLU A 55 25.99 36.56 42.80
N SER A 56 24.71 36.69 42.43
CA SER A 56 23.56 35.80 42.20
C SER A 56 22.32 36.66 41.84
N HIS A 57 21.25 36.00 41.35
CA HIS A 57 19.82 36.34 41.52
C HIS A 57 19.26 37.62 40.83
N THR A 58 18.03 37.74 40.31
CA THR A 58 16.74 36.99 40.32
C THR A 58 15.86 37.61 39.22
N ASN A 59 15.20 36.82 38.35
CA ASN A 59 13.80 36.38 38.38
C ASN A 59 12.70 37.45 38.07
N GLY A 60 11.87 37.18 37.05
CA GLY A 60 10.41 37.39 37.14
C GLY A 60 9.67 38.16 36.02
N LYS A 61 8.73 37.42 35.39
CA LYS A 61 7.36 37.81 34.96
C LYS A 61 7.07 38.47 33.58
N GLU A 62 6.28 37.73 32.79
CA GLU A 62 5.23 38.16 31.84
C GLU A 62 4.05 38.89 32.58
N PRO A 63 3.02 39.53 31.95
CA PRO A 63 2.41 39.27 30.62
C PRO A 63 1.73 40.47 29.86
N GLU A 64 0.96 40.13 28.79
CA GLU A 64 -0.25 40.78 28.22
C GLU A 64 -0.22 41.77 27.01
N GLU A 65 -0.93 41.32 25.96
CA GLU A 65 -1.98 41.94 25.10
C GLU A 65 -1.83 43.31 24.37
N SER A 66 -2.06 43.23 23.03
CA SER A 66 -3.05 44.01 22.24
C SER A 66 -2.59 44.99 21.12
N THR A 67 -3.37 44.94 20.03
CA THR A 67 -3.72 45.97 19.00
C THR A 67 -2.80 46.32 17.80
N GLU A 68 -3.35 46.02 16.62
CA GLU A 68 -3.53 46.79 15.36
C GLU A 68 -2.45 47.75 14.78
N ALA A 69 -2.11 47.43 13.52
CA ALA A 69 -2.07 48.28 12.32
C ALA A 69 -0.86 49.19 11.98
N SER A 70 -0.59 49.18 10.66
CA SER A 70 -0.05 50.23 9.78
C SER A 70 1.42 50.17 9.33
N ASP A 71 1.57 50.69 8.11
CA ASP A 71 2.59 50.46 7.10
C ASP A 71 3.98 51.07 7.33
N ALA A 72 4.93 50.43 6.63
CA ALA A 72 6.07 51.00 5.89
C ALA A 72 7.27 51.68 6.60
N HIS A 73 8.44 51.31 6.04
CA HIS A 73 9.76 51.96 6.05
C HIS A 73 10.78 51.61 7.15
N SER A 74 11.65 50.65 6.79
CA SER A 74 13.12 50.76 6.69
C SER A 74 13.93 51.31 7.87
N VAL A 75 14.73 50.44 8.52
CA VAL A 75 16.14 50.68 8.94
C VAL A 75 16.88 49.32 9.02
N ALA A 76 18.16 49.34 8.64
CA ALA A 76 19.15 48.25 8.59
C ALA A 76 19.40 47.48 9.91
N PRO A 77 20.19 46.38 9.85
CA PRO A 77 21.09 46.05 10.94
C PRO A 77 22.57 46.10 10.54
N SER A 78 23.31 46.67 11.48
CA SER A 78 24.76 46.78 11.54
C SER A 78 25.45 45.44 11.75
N ALA A 79 26.72 45.42 11.37
CA ALA A 79 27.66 44.32 11.26
C ALA A 79 28.20 43.77 12.60
N ARG A 80 28.93 42.64 12.42
CA ARG A 80 29.83 41.86 13.32
C ARG A 80 29.12 40.63 13.89
N ASP A 81 29.50 39.39 13.61
CA ASP A 81 30.83 38.80 13.40
C ASP A 81 30.82 37.65 12.36
N THR A 82 31.72 37.69 11.38
CA THR A 82 32.30 36.49 10.75
C THR A 82 33.72 36.80 10.34
N ALA A 83 34.65 36.50 11.24
CA ALA A 83 36.07 36.54 10.97
C ALA A 83 36.47 35.30 10.15
N SER A 84 36.92 35.58 8.93
CA SER A 84 38.15 35.05 8.34
C SER A 84 38.21 33.56 7.96
N ILE A 85 37.77 33.28 6.74
CA ILE A 85 38.65 32.58 5.77
C ILE A 85 38.70 33.44 4.50
N HIS A 86 39.70 34.30 4.43
CA HIS A 86 40.09 34.98 3.20
C HIS A 86 40.89 34.01 2.33
N THR A 87 40.32 33.59 1.20
CA THR A 87 41.10 33.37 -0.01
C THR A 87 40.49 34.18 -1.15
N THR A 88 41.38 34.75 -1.93
CA THR A 88 41.21 35.83 -2.89
C THR A 88 40.62 35.32 -4.20
N ASN A 89 39.44 35.82 -4.61
CA ASN A 89 39.11 36.01 -6.03
C ASN A 89 37.83 36.85 -6.19
N ARG A 90 37.99 38.13 -6.57
CA ARG A 90 36.90 38.87 -7.22
C ARG A 90 36.64 38.17 -8.56
N PRO A 91 35.39 37.89 -8.95
CA PRO A 91 35.12 37.38 -10.29
C PRO A 91 35.62 38.41 -11.30
N SER A 92 36.47 38.00 -12.23
CA SER A 92 36.94 38.90 -13.28
C SER A 92 35.71 39.44 -14.04
N PRO A 93 35.67 40.74 -14.41
CA PRO A 93 34.54 41.31 -15.16
C PRO A 93 34.27 40.58 -16.48
N ALA A 94 35.26 39.84 -16.98
CA ALA A 94 35.14 38.91 -18.10
C ALA A 94 34.26 37.68 -17.78
N LEU A 95 34.43 37.04 -16.61
CA LEU A 95 33.57 35.93 -16.17
C LEU A 95 32.12 36.36 -15.95
N THR A 96 31.90 37.55 -15.36
CA THR A 96 30.54 38.08 -15.18
C THR A 96 29.87 38.41 -16.51
N SER A 97 30.62 38.93 -17.49
CA SER A 97 30.11 39.20 -18.84
C SER A 97 29.84 37.91 -19.62
N LEU A 98 30.68 36.88 -19.43
CA LEU A 98 30.49 35.55 -19.99
C LEU A 98 29.24 34.88 -19.39
N LEU A 99 28.97 35.05 -18.09
CA LEU A 99 27.76 34.53 -17.44
C LEU A 99 26.48 35.15 -18.01
N VAL A 100 26.48 36.46 -18.27
CA VAL A 100 25.33 37.17 -18.90
C VAL A 100 25.10 36.68 -20.33
N PHE A 101 26.17 36.42 -21.07
CA PHE A 101 26.10 35.87 -22.43
C PHE A 101 25.61 34.42 -22.45
N LEU A 102 26.16 33.58 -21.59
CA LEU A 102 25.79 32.16 -21.53
C LEU A 102 24.33 31.98 -21.03
N THR A 103 23.86 32.83 -20.12
CA THR A 103 22.45 32.81 -19.68
C THR A 103 21.49 33.30 -20.78
N ASP A 104 21.86 34.33 -21.55
CA ASP A 104 21.06 34.83 -22.67
C ASP A 104 21.05 33.85 -23.85
N THR A 105 22.18 33.19 -24.14
CA THR A 105 22.26 32.14 -25.17
C THR A 105 21.49 30.88 -24.78
N ARG A 106 21.57 30.43 -23.51
CA ARG A 106 20.72 29.34 -23.00
C ARG A 106 19.24 29.67 -23.17
N ARG A 107 18.81 30.89 -22.80
CA ARG A 107 17.41 31.33 -22.98
C ARG A 107 16.96 31.30 -24.44
N LYS A 108 17.82 31.72 -25.37
CA LYS A 108 17.52 31.71 -26.81
C LYS A 108 17.44 30.28 -27.35
N LEU A 109 18.40 29.42 -27.02
CA LEU A 109 18.43 28.01 -27.44
C LEU A 109 17.22 27.24 -26.88
N THR A 110 16.86 27.40 -25.61
CA THR A 110 15.69 26.72 -25.03
C THR A 110 14.38 27.09 -25.73
N ARG A 111 14.23 28.35 -26.17
CA ARG A 111 13.04 28.82 -26.90
C ARG A 111 12.98 28.29 -28.33
N ILE A 112 14.13 28.18 -29.00
CA ILE A 112 14.25 27.60 -30.34
C ILE A 112 13.87 26.10 -30.28
N THR A 113 14.40 25.36 -29.31
CA THR A 113 14.19 23.91 -29.20
C THR A 113 12.81 23.53 -28.66
N THR A 114 12.26 24.27 -27.68
CA THR A 114 11.00 23.90 -27.00
C THR A 114 9.76 24.49 -27.67
N SER A 115 9.82 25.73 -28.14
CA SER A 115 8.64 26.48 -28.60
C SER A 115 8.54 26.58 -30.12
N HIS A 116 9.55 26.13 -30.87
CA HIS A 116 9.66 26.33 -32.33
C HIS A 116 9.36 27.79 -32.75
N GLU A 117 9.63 28.75 -31.85
CA GLU A 117 9.41 30.17 -32.09
C GLU A 117 10.60 30.72 -32.88
N ARG A 118 10.29 31.40 -33.99
CA ARG A 118 11.30 32.07 -34.83
C ARG A 118 11.78 33.33 -34.10
N ILE A 119 12.97 33.28 -33.52
CA ILE A 119 13.57 34.43 -32.85
C ILE A 119 14.42 35.18 -33.86
N TYR A 120 14.12 36.46 -34.09
CA TYR A 120 14.92 37.32 -34.95
C TYR A 120 15.85 38.19 -34.09
N TYR A 121 17.15 38.12 -34.33
CA TYR A 121 18.13 39.03 -33.74
C TYR A 121 18.78 39.86 -34.84
N ARG A 122 18.66 41.19 -34.76
CA ARG A 122 19.13 42.14 -35.79
C ARG A 122 18.69 41.79 -37.23
N GLY A 123 17.46 41.30 -37.39
CA GLY A 123 16.87 41.02 -38.71
C GLY A 123 17.23 39.65 -39.31
N VAL A 124 18.01 38.81 -38.61
CA VAL A 124 18.32 37.43 -39.01
C VAL A 124 17.53 36.46 -38.13
N GLU A 125 16.86 35.49 -38.76
CA GLU A 125 16.20 34.39 -38.06
C GLU A 125 17.28 33.50 -37.43
N LEU A 126 17.28 33.40 -36.10
CA LEU A 126 18.14 32.48 -35.37
C LEU A 126 17.60 31.06 -35.58
N SER A 127 18.03 30.41 -36.67
CA SER A 127 17.76 29.00 -36.96
C SER A 127 18.90 28.09 -36.48
N ASN A 128 18.68 26.77 -36.53
CA ASN A 128 19.71 25.75 -36.29
C ASN A 128 20.96 25.92 -37.18
N ASP A 129 20.90 26.73 -38.24
CA ASP A 129 22.03 26.97 -39.15
C ASP A 129 23.14 27.84 -38.53
N ILE A 130 22.84 28.61 -37.48
CA ILE A 130 23.81 29.50 -36.80
C ILE A 130 24.49 28.81 -35.60
N TYR A 131 23.79 27.87 -34.97
CA TYR A 131 24.24 27.17 -33.75
C TYR A 131 24.70 25.73 -34.01
N GLY A 132 24.57 25.23 -35.24
CA GLY A 132 24.88 23.83 -35.55
C GLY A 132 23.85 22.88 -34.92
N ASN A 133 24.31 21.73 -34.43
CA ASN A 133 23.43 20.81 -33.72
C ASN A 133 22.99 21.44 -32.40
N ALA A 134 21.69 21.73 -32.27
CA ALA A 134 21.14 22.45 -31.12
C ALA A 134 21.40 21.75 -29.78
N GLU A 135 21.48 20.42 -29.77
CA GLU A 135 21.79 19.62 -28.57
C GLU A 135 23.25 19.78 -28.14
N ASP A 136 24.20 19.78 -29.08
CA ASP A 136 25.63 19.96 -28.80
C ASP A 136 25.93 21.40 -28.35
N ALA A 137 25.29 22.38 -28.96
CA ALA A 137 25.39 23.79 -28.56
C ALA A 137 24.80 24.03 -27.16
N MET A 138 23.68 23.38 -26.81
CA MET A 138 23.12 23.45 -25.46
C MET A 138 24.01 22.74 -24.44
N ALA A 139 24.58 21.57 -24.78
CA ALA A 139 25.51 20.85 -23.90
C ALA A 139 26.76 21.68 -23.59
N LEU A 140 27.30 22.35 -24.61
CA LEU A 140 28.46 23.22 -24.47
C LEU A 140 28.16 24.45 -23.62
N VAL A 141 27.04 25.14 -23.87
CA VAL A 141 26.61 26.31 -23.08
C VAL A 141 26.35 25.95 -21.62
N ASP A 142 25.62 24.85 -21.36
CA ASP A 142 25.30 24.41 -20.00
C ASP A 142 26.55 23.93 -19.23
N THR A 143 27.48 23.23 -19.90
CA THR A 143 28.75 22.80 -19.29
C THR A 143 29.65 23.99 -18.95
N SER A 144 29.73 24.98 -19.83
CA SER A 144 30.48 26.22 -19.57
C SER A 144 29.81 27.11 -18.51
N LEU A 145 28.46 27.11 -18.43
CA LEU A 145 27.74 27.76 -17.34
C LEU A 145 28.07 27.12 -15.99
N LEU A 146 28.12 25.80 -15.92
CA LEU A 146 28.50 25.08 -14.71
C LEU A 146 29.91 25.49 -14.25
N GLN A 147 30.89 25.49 -15.15
CA GLN A 147 32.27 25.92 -14.85
C GLN A 147 32.34 27.38 -14.39
N CYS A 148 31.54 28.27 -15.00
CA CYS A 148 31.44 29.66 -14.55
C CYS A 148 30.79 29.79 -13.16
N TYR A 149 29.72 29.03 -12.88
CA TYR A 149 29.06 29.03 -11.58
C TYR A 149 29.93 28.48 -10.46
N ILE A 150 30.78 27.49 -10.75
CA ILE A 150 31.77 26.97 -9.81
C ILE A 150 32.73 28.08 -9.34
N ARG A 151 33.22 28.91 -10.27
CA ARG A 151 34.22 29.96 -9.95
C ARG A 151 33.62 31.26 -9.40
N VAL A 152 32.37 31.59 -9.76
CA VAL A 152 31.76 32.89 -9.42
C VAL A 152 30.75 32.79 -8.28
N SER A 153 29.95 31.72 -8.22
CA SER A 153 28.82 31.63 -7.28
C SER A 153 28.36 30.18 -7.05
N PRO A 154 29.00 29.44 -6.12
CA PRO A 154 28.73 28.02 -5.91
C PRO A 154 27.31 27.71 -5.39
N GLY A 155 26.54 28.72 -4.94
CA GLY A 155 25.14 28.58 -4.55
C GLY A 155 24.14 28.48 -5.72
N LEU A 156 24.55 28.88 -6.93
CA LEU A 156 23.71 28.82 -8.15
C LEU A 156 23.81 27.48 -8.89
N ILE A 157 24.69 26.59 -8.44
CA ILE A 157 24.88 25.24 -9.00
C ILE A 157 23.63 24.38 -8.83
N GLY A 158 23.07 24.31 -7.61
CA GLY A 158 21.86 23.52 -7.33
C GLY A 158 20.64 23.94 -8.18
N PRO A 159 20.30 25.23 -8.29
CA PRO A 159 19.27 25.71 -9.20
C PRO A 159 19.50 25.36 -10.68
N LEU A 160 20.74 25.39 -11.16
CA LEU A 160 21.06 25.01 -12.54
C LEU A 160 20.81 23.52 -12.79
N LEU A 161 21.24 22.67 -11.85
CA LEU A 161 21.19 21.21 -12.01
C LEU A 161 19.79 20.62 -11.83
N ARG A 162 18.90 21.30 -11.10
CA ARG A 162 17.48 20.89 -10.97
C ARG A 162 16.62 21.19 -12.21
N VAL A 163 17.05 22.14 -13.04
CA VAL A 163 16.37 22.47 -14.30
C VAL A 163 16.94 21.58 -15.41
N LYS A 164 16.13 21.21 -16.41
CA LYS A 164 16.59 20.47 -17.60
C LYS A 164 17.87 21.10 -18.14
N ASN A 165 18.95 20.32 -18.13
CA ASN A 165 20.29 20.75 -18.50
C ASN A 165 20.91 19.69 -19.42
N TYR A 166 21.78 20.15 -20.33
CA TYR A 166 22.49 19.30 -21.27
C TYR A 166 23.96 19.10 -20.88
N CYS A 167 24.36 19.47 -19.65
CA CYS A 167 25.76 19.39 -19.19
C CYS A 167 26.38 18.01 -19.42
N ASP A 168 27.65 17.95 -19.83
CA ASP A 168 28.37 16.68 -19.97
C ASP A 168 28.52 15.98 -18.60
N PRO A 169 27.98 14.76 -18.40
CA PRO A 169 28.09 14.03 -17.15
C PRO A 169 29.52 13.81 -16.66
N ALA A 170 30.50 13.66 -17.57
CA ALA A 170 31.90 13.43 -17.19
C ALA A 170 32.54 14.68 -16.56
N VAL A 171 32.29 15.85 -17.15
CA VAL A 171 32.78 17.14 -16.65
C VAL A 171 32.09 17.49 -15.33
N VAL A 172 30.77 17.24 -15.24
CA VAL A 172 29.99 17.49 -14.01
C VAL A 172 30.48 16.59 -12.87
N LYS A 173 30.73 15.30 -13.12
CA LYS A 173 31.28 14.37 -12.12
C LYS A 173 32.63 14.86 -11.61
N MET A 174 33.56 15.17 -12.51
CA MET A 174 34.91 15.62 -12.13
C MET A 174 34.88 16.90 -11.28
N GLU A 175 34.11 17.91 -11.72
CA GLU A 175 34.08 19.22 -11.06
C GLU A 175 33.31 19.20 -9.72
N LEU A 176 32.19 18.48 -9.64
CA LEU A 176 31.44 18.36 -8.37
C LEU A 176 32.14 17.45 -7.36
N SER A 177 32.88 16.43 -7.80
CA SER A 177 33.71 15.60 -6.92
C SER A 177 34.87 16.38 -6.30
N LYS A 178 35.48 17.34 -7.03
CA LYS A 178 36.52 18.22 -6.45
C LYS A 178 35.98 19.16 -5.37
N LEU A 179 34.70 19.55 -5.46
CA LEU A 179 34.05 20.49 -4.54
C LEU A 179 33.29 19.79 -3.41
N SER A 180 33.32 18.46 -3.33
CA SER A 180 32.55 17.63 -2.39
C SER A 180 31.04 17.94 -2.37
N LYS A 181 30.48 18.41 -3.50
CA LYS A 181 29.06 18.77 -3.66
C LYS A 181 28.26 17.55 -4.15
N TRP A 182 28.19 16.53 -3.32
CA TRP A 182 27.63 15.22 -3.67
C TRP A 182 26.11 15.24 -3.86
N LYS A 183 25.37 16.03 -3.06
CA LYS A 183 23.90 16.15 -3.16
C LYS A 183 23.49 16.73 -4.51
N GLU A 184 24.18 17.78 -4.96
CA GLU A 184 23.93 18.39 -6.27
C GLU A 184 24.28 17.44 -7.43
N LEU A 185 25.27 16.57 -7.26
CA LEU A 185 25.63 15.55 -8.25
C LEU A 185 24.57 14.43 -8.34
N ILE A 186 24.00 14.01 -7.20
CA ILE A 186 22.91 13.03 -7.16
C ILE A 186 21.63 13.61 -7.80
N ASP A 187 21.30 14.87 -7.51
CA ASP A 187 20.18 15.58 -8.14
C ASP A 187 20.37 15.70 -9.66
N PHE A 188 21.60 15.95 -10.11
CA PHE A 188 21.94 15.99 -11.52
C PHE A 188 21.74 14.63 -12.21
N TYR A 189 22.24 13.55 -11.61
CA TYR A 189 22.03 12.21 -12.17
C TYR A 189 20.56 11.81 -12.19
N TYR A 190 19.78 12.17 -11.17
CA TYR A 190 18.34 11.98 -11.15
C TYR A 190 17.64 12.73 -12.30
N GLY A 191 17.99 14.01 -12.52
CA GLY A 191 17.44 14.83 -13.59
C GLY A 191 17.75 14.31 -15.00
N LYS A 192 18.88 13.61 -15.17
CA LYS A 192 19.29 12.98 -16.43
C LYS A 192 18.82 11.54 -16.62
N GLY A 193 18.19 10.92 -15.62
CA GLY A 193 17.80 9.51 -15.66
C GLY A 193 18.98 8.53 -15.55
N LEU A 194 20.16 9.01 -15.15
CA LEU A 194 21.35 8.18 -14.91
C LEU A 194 21.31 7.58 -13.51
N HIS A 195 20.26 6.83 -13.21
CA HIS A 195 19.98 6.32 -11.87
C HIS A 195 21.04 5.32 -11.37
N LYS A 196 21.65 4.55 -12.28
CA LYS A 196 22.71 3.60 -11.93
C LYS A 196 23.95 4.31 -11.39
N ASP A 197 24.42 5.34 -12.09
CA ASP A 197 25.61 6.11 -11.68
C ASP A 197 25.35 6.88 -10.37
N ALA A 198 24.12 7.34 -10.15
CA ALA A 198 23.71 7.96 -8.88
C ALA A 198 23.77 6.99 -7.71
N LEU A 199 23.29 5.77 -7.91
CA LEU A 199 23.26 4.73 -6.87
C LEU A 199 24.66 4.16 -6.60
N GLU A 200 25.49 3.96 -7.63
CA GLU A 200 26.90 3.59 -7.45
C GLU A 200 27.64 4.65 -6.63
N LEU A 201 27.43 5.94 -6.93
CA LEU A 201 28.01 7.02 -6.15
C LEU A 201 27.51 7.03 -4.69
N LEU A 202 26.21 6.82 -4.46
CA LEU A 202 25.65 6.72 -3.11
C LEU A 202 26.27 5.55 -2.32
N VAL A 203 26.52 4.41 -2.98
CA VAL A 203 27.22 3.27 -2.36
C VAL A 203 28.69 3.59 -2.08
N GLU A 204 29.38 4.30 -2.96
CA GLU A 204 30.77 4.73 -2.73
C GLU A 204 30.91 5.76 -1.62
N LEU A 205 29.89 6.61 -1.43
CA LEU A 205 29.83 7.62 -0.36
C LEU A 205 29.39 7.02 0.97
N LYS A 206 28.62 5.92 0.94
CA LYS A 206 28.26 5.10 2.10
C LYS A 206 29.53 4.52 2.72
N GLY A 207 30.07 5.22 3.73
CA GLY A 207 31.30 4.87 4.45
C GLY A 207 32.40 5.93 4.42
N LYS A 208 32.31 6.94 3.54
CA LYS A 208 33.26 8.07 3.48
C LYS A 208 32.73 9.33 4.17
N ASP A 209 31.43 9.61 4.01
CA ASP A 209 30.77 10.75 4.62
C ASP A 209 29.63 10.28 5.54
N PRO A 210 29.55 10.80 6.80
CA PRO A 210 28.51 10.40 7.75
C PRO A 210 27.11 10.88 7.38
N GLU A 211 26.99 11.78 6.39
CA GLU A 211 25.71 12.31 5.91
C GLU A 211 24.98 11.36 4.94
N PHE A 212 25.70 10.39 4.35
CA PHE A 212 25.15 9.41 3.42
C PHE A 212 25.01 8.04 4.08
N THR A 213 23.82 7.77 4.62
CA THR A 213 23.47 6.51 5.28
C THR A 213 22.66 5.59 4.36
N SER A 214 22.38 4.38 4.81
CA SER A 214 21.46 3.44 4.12
C SER A 214 20.08 4.05 3.84
N GLU A 215 19.60 4.94 4.72
CA GLU A 215 18.35 5.70 4.56
C GLU A 215 18.39 6.62 3.33
N SER A 216 19.54 7.23 3.03
CA SER A 216 19.70 8.11 1.86
C SER A 216 19.57 7.35 0.53
N ILE A 217 20.01 6.09 0.51
CA ILE A 217 19.83 5.18 -0.64
C ILE A 217 18.34 4.86 -0.79
N ILE A 218 17.65 4.53 0.30
CA ILE A 218 16.22 4.17 0.27
C ILE A 218 15.36 5.34 -0.14
N SER A 219 15.63 6.54 0.38
CA SER A 219 14.93 7.76 -0.02
C SER A 219 15.13 8.09 -1.51
N TYR A 220 16.28 7.73 -2.08
CA TYR A 220 16.49 7.81 -3.52
C TYR A 220 15.69 6.74 -4.27
N LEU A 221 15.70 5.48 -3.79
CA LEU A 221 14.97 4.37 -4.40
C LEU A 221 13.45 4.56 -4.36
N GLN A 222 12.89 5.15 -3.30
CA GLN A 222 11.46 5.47 -3.18
C GLN A 222 10.97 6.45 -4.26
N LYS A 223 11.87 7.27 -4.83
CA LYS A 223 11.53 8.22 -5.90
C LYS A 223 11.49 7.56 -7.28
N LEU A 224 12.11 6.39 -7.43
CA LEU A 224 12.17 5.67 -8.69
C LEU A 224 10.82 4.99 -9.00
N ASP A 225 10.51 4.91 -10.28
CA ASP A 225 9.31 4.29 -10.82
C ASP A 225 9.53 2.81 -11.17
N ALA A 226 8.41 2.12 -11.46
CA ALA A 226 8.42 0.68 -11.77
C ALA A 226 9.26 0.28 -12.99
N THR A 227 9.63 1.23 -13.87
CA THR A 227 10.49 0.96 -15.04
C THR A 227 11.91 0.58 -14.64
N HIS A 228 12.39 1.08 -13.50
CA HIS A 228 13.75 0.84 -12.99
C HIS A 228 13.81 -0.25 -11.91
N ILE A 229 12.85 -1.18 -11.87
CA ILE A 229 12.77 -2.19 -10.80
C ILE A 229 14.05 -2.99 -10.63
N ASP A 230 14.73 -3.38 -11.72
CA ASP A 230 15.91 -4.25 -11.60
C ASP A 230 17.04 -3.52 -10.85
N LEU A 231 17.16 -2.19 -11.00
CA LEU A 231 18.06 -1.35 -10.20
C LEU A 231 17.60 -1.23 -8.75
N ILE A 232 16.29 -1.05 -8.51
CA ILE A 232 15.73 -0.97 -7.15
C ILE A 232 16.06 -2.25 -6.37
N LEU A 233 15.89 -3.43 -6.98
CA LEU A 233 16.18 -4.71 -6.34
C LEU A 233 17.68 -4.91 -6.12
N GLU A 234 18.53 -4.56 -7.08
CA GLU A 234 19.98 -4.68 -6.94
C GLU A 234 20.52 -3.82 -5.79
N PHE A 235 20.16 -2.53 -5.75
CA PHE A 235 20.70 -1.58 -4.78
C PHE A 235 19.98 -1.59 -3.42
N SER A 236 18.78 -2.18 -3.32
CA SER A 236 18.10 -2.36 -2.02
C SER A 236 18.65 -3.53 -1.20
N LYS A 237 19.40 -4.46 -1.81
CA LYS A 237 19.92 -5.64 -1.11
C LYS A 237 20.82 -5.28 0.07
N ALA A 238 21.82 -4.43 -0.14
CA ALA A 238 22.78 -4.07 0.91
C ALA A 238 22.14 -3.27 2.07
N PRO A 239 21.27 -2.27 1.82
CA PRO A 239 20.52 -1.60 2.90
C PRO A 239 19.61 -2.53 3.72
N ILE A 240 18.99 -3.54 3.10
CA ILE A 240 18.08 -4.47 3.78
C ILE A 240 18.84 -5.51 4.63
N GLU A 241 20.02 -5.93 4.19
CA GLU A 241 20.89 -6.83 4.97
C GLU A 241 21.45 -6.17 6.23
N GLU A 242 21.58 -4.84 6.23
CA GLU A 242 22.05 -4.05 7.37
C GLU A 242 20.93 -3.76 8.38
N ASP A 243 19.78 -3.30 7.91
CA ASP A 243 18.59 -3.09 8.73
C ASP A 243 17.32 -3.53 7.98
N ILE A 244 16.45 -4.27 8.64
CA ILE A 244 15.20 -4.78 8.08
C ILE A 244 14.18 -3.63 7.92
N GLU A 245 14.23 -2.60 8.78
CA GLU A 245 13.30 -1.45 8.70
C GLU A 245 13.39 -0.74 7.36
N ASN A 246 14.60 -0.66 6.79
CA ASN A 246 14.86 -0.13 5.45
C ASN A 246 14.02 -0.81 4.36
N GLY A 247 13.87 -2.13 4.46
CA GLY A 247 13.05 -2.90 3.53
C GLY A 247 11.55 -2.68 3.73
N ARG A 248 11.14 -2.35 4.96
CA ARG A 248 9.75 -1.98 5.25
C ARG A 248 9.42 -0.61 4.68
N GLU A 249 10.30 0.37 4.86
CA GLU A 249 10.12 1.71 4.31
C GLU A 249 10.03 1.67 2.77
N LEU A 250 10.83 0.82 2.12
CA LEU A 250 10.83 0.74 0.66
C LEU A 250 9.60 0.02 0.08
N PHE A 251 9.16 -1.09 0.67
CA PHE A 251 8.15 -1.97 0.07
C PHE A 251 6.79 -2.00 0.77
N LEU A 252 6.74 -1.69 2.07
CA LEU A 252 5.52 -1.76 2.88
C LEU A 252 4.87 -0.40 3.10
N GLU A 253 5.57 0.71 2.85
CA GLU A 253 4.99 2.05 2.93
C GLU A 253 3.95 2.27 1.81
N ASP A 254 2.85 2.95 2.14
CA ASP A 254 1.74 3.24 1.21
C ASP A 254 2.09 4.41 0.27
N THR A 255 3.26 4.37 -0.36
CA THR A 255 3.63 5.32 -1.42
C THR A 255 3.08 4.86 -2.77
N ASP A 256 2.78 5.82 -3.64
CA ASP A 256 2.33 5.54 -5.02
C ASP A 256 3.35 4.69 -5.77
N GLN A 257 4.64 4.94 -5.54
CA GLN A 257 5.73 4.19 -6.16
C GLN A 257 5.79 2.76 -5.65
N ALA A 258 5.75 2.53 -4.33
CA ALA A 258 5.74 1.18 -3.76
C ALA A 258 4.54 0.35 -4.24
N THR A 259 3.38 1.01 -4.44
CA THR A 259 2.17 0.35 -4.96
C THR A 259 2.28 0.01 -6.45
N SER A 260 3.01 0.82 -7.22
CA SER A 260 3.21 0.62 -8.67
C SER A 260 4.18 -0.53 -8.99
N LEU A 261 5.03 -0.92 -8.04
CA LEU A 261 6.05 -1.96 -8.26
C LEU A 261 5.41 -3.32 -8.58
N PRO A 262 5.96 -4.08 -9.55
CA PRO A 262 5.46 -5.41 -9.87
C PRO A 262 5.75 -6.40 -8.72
N ARG A 263 4.71 -6.64 -7.91
CA ARG A 263 4.66 -7.53 -6.74
C ARG A 263 5.35 -8.88 -6.95
N ASN A 264 5.24 -9.45 -8.15
CA ASN A 264 5.85 -10.74 -8.51
C ASN A 264 7.38 -10.75 -8.35
N LYS A 265 8.05 -9.69 -8.85
CA LYS A 265 9.51 -9.57 -8.80
C LYS A 265 9.96 -9.25 -7.37
N VAL A 266 9.23 -8.37 -6.68
CA VAL A 266 9.50 -8.01 -5.27
C VAL A 266 9.43 -9.24 -4.37
N VAL A 267 8.39 -10.07 -4.47
CA VAL A 267 8.27 -11.29 -3.66
C VAL A 267 9.41 -12.28 -3.96
N ALA A 268 9.82 -12.43 -5.21
CA ALA A 268 10.95 -13.31 -5.57
C ALA A 268 12.25 -12.83 -4.92
N PHE A 269 12.53 -11.52 -5.00
CA PHE A 269 13.70 -10.91 -4.36
C PHE A 269 13.68 -11.02 -2.84
N LEU A 270 12.55 -10.67 -2.20
CA LEU A 270 12.43 -10.72 -0.74
C LEU A 270 12.62 -12.14 -0.20
N LYS A 271 12.18 -13.17 -0.92
CA LYS A 271 12.41 -14.58 -0.54
C LYS A 271 13.89 -14.97 -0.49
N ASP A 272 14.71 -14.35 -1.34
CA ASP A 272 16.14 -14.64 -1.44
C ASP A 272 16.94 -13.86 -0.40
N VAL A 273 16.54 -12.62 -0.09
CA VAL A 273 17.22 -11.76 0.89
C VAL A 273 16.80 -12.08 2.32
N SER A 274 15.51 -11.97 2.64
CA SER A 274 15.00 -12.13 4.00
C SER A 274 13.58 -12.70 4.04
N SER A 275 13.46 -13.92 4.57
CA SER A 275 12.19 -14.62 4.73
C SER A 275 11.21 -13.89 5.64
N LEU A 276 11.69 -13.19 6.68
CA LEU A 276 10.84 -12.43 7.60
C LEU A 276 10.18 -11.24 6.92
N LEU A 277 10.92 -10.45 6.14
CA LEU A 277 10.37 -9.32 5.38
C LEU A 277 9.43 -9.81 4.27
N ALA A 278 9.76 -10.92 3.62
CA ALA A 278 8.87 -11.55 2.65
C ALA A 278 7.52 -11.96 3.28
N ILE A 279 7.53 -12.48 4.52
CA ILE A 279 6.31 -12.80 5.27
C ILE A 279 5.51 -11.52 5.55
N GLU A 280 6.14 -10.45 6.04
CA GLU A 280 5.46 -9.20 6.36
C GLU A 280 4.83 -8.55 5.12
N TYR A 281 5.56 -8.53 4.00
CA TYR A 281 5.05 -8.04 2.71
C TYR A 281 3.86 -8.87 2.21
N LEU A 282 3.93 -10.19 2.31
CA LEU A 282 2.82 -11.07 1.92
C LEU A 282 1.63 -11.00 2.90
N GLU A 283 1.87 -10.77 4.19
CA GLU A 283 0.83 -10.50 5.19
C GLU A 283 0.08 -9.20 4.85
N ASP A 284 0.80 -8.13 4.48
CA ASP A 284 0.21 -6.87 4.03
C ASP A 284 -0.64 -7.05 2.77
N LEU A 285 -0.10 -7.78 1.78
CA LEU A 285 -0.81 -8.11 0.55
C LEU A 285 -2.10 -8.92 0.82
N ALA A 286 -2.04 -9.90 1.72
CA ALA A 286 -3.19 -10.77 2.02
C ALA A 286 -4.24 -10.09 2.92
N TYR A 287 -3.82 -9.32 3.93
CA TYR A 287 -4.73 -8.78 4.95
C TYR A 287 -5.14 -7.33 4.74
N LYS A 288 -4.27 -6.45 4.23
CA LYS A 288 -4.59 -5.04 4.00
C LYS A 288 -5.04 -4.79 2.57
N LYS A 289 -4.28 -5.29 1.60
CA LYS A 289 -4.54 -5.06 0.17
C LYS A 289 -5.51 -6.09 -0.44
N HIS A 290 -5.89 -7.13 0.31
CA HIS A 290 -6.82 -8.20 -0.09
C HIS A 290 -6.53 -8.76 -1.49
N ASP A 291 -5.26 -9.05 -1.75
CA ASP A 291 -4.83 -9.64 -3.01
C ASP A 291 -5.18 -11.14 -3.03
N ASP A 292 -6.03 -11.57 -3.95
CA ASP A 292 -6.50 -12.95 -4.10
C ASP A 292 -5.56 -13.84 -4.93
N THR A 293 -4.36 -13.35 -5.27
CA THR A 293 -3.39 -14.08 -6.10
C THR A 293 -2.92 -15.36 -5.41
N VAL A 294 -3.35 -16.50 -5.95
CA VAL A 294 -3.08 -17.85 -5.41
C VAL A 294 -1.61 -18.11 -5.10
N ARG A 295 -0.70 -17.60 -5.95
CA ARG A 295 0.75 -17.80 -5.77
C ARG A 295 1.26 -17.14 -4.49
N PHE A 296 0.81 -15.94 -4.16
CA PHE A 296 1.21 -15.22 -2.95
C PHE A 296 0.72 -15.92 -1.68
N HIS A 297 -0.52 -16.42 -1.70
CA HIS A 297 -1.06 -17.20 -0.59
C HIS A 297 -0.33 -18.53 -0.38
N ASN A 298 0.06 -19.22 -1.46
CA ASN A 298 0.91 -20.41 -1.37
C ASN A 298 2.30 -20.07 -0.82
N ASP A 299 2.91 -19.01 -1.33
CA ASP A 299 4.24 -18.56 -0.92
C ASP A 299 4.29 -18.18 0.56
N LEU A 300 3.26 -17.48 1.06
CA LEU A 300 3.13 -17.13 2.47
C LEU A 300 3.04 -18.37 3.37
N ALA A 301 2.21 -19.35 2.98
CA ALA A 301 2.11 -20.61 3.71
C ALA A 301 3.44 -21.37 3.75
N LEU A 302 4.15 -21.45 2.62
CA LEU A 302 5.45 -22.11 2.53
C LEU A 302 6.53 -21.39 3.35
N LEU A 303 6.51 -20.06 3.38
CA LEU A 303 7.44 -19.27 4.19
C LEU A 303 7.18 -19.46 5.69
N TYR A 304 5.93 -19.50 6.15
CA TYR A 304 5.63 -19.84 7.53
C TYR A 304 6.15 -21.23 7.90
N ILE A 305 5.94 -22.24 7.04
CA ILE A 305 6.45 -23.60 7.28
C ILE A 305 7.97 -23.59 7.39
N ARG A 306 8.65 -22.91 6.47
CA ARG A 306 10.12 -22.79 6.47
C ARG A 306 10.64 -22.14 7.74
N GLU A 307 10.02 -21.06 8.22
CA GLU A 307 10.42 -20.41 9.48
C GLU A 307 10.18 -21.29 10.70
N ILE A 308 9.10 -22.08 10.73
CA ILE A 308 8.87 -23.04 11.82
C ILE A 308 9.93 -24.14 11.82
N GLU A 309 10.36 -24.60 10.64
CA GLU A 309 11.42 -25.61 10.52
C GLU A 309 12.81 -25.07 10.86
N LYS A 310 13.11 -23.84 10.42
CA LYS A 310 14.41 -23.19 10.61
C LYS A 310 14.63 -22.74 12.06
N SER A 311 13.59 -22.23 12.71
CA SER A 311 13.68 -21.79 14.10
C SER A 311 14.09 -22.96 14.99
N GLU A 312 15.03 -22.77 15.92
CA GLU A 312 15.27 -23.75 16.98
C GLU A 312 14.38 -23.47 18.20
N ASP A 313 14.10 -22.19 18.42
CA ASP A 313 13.35 -21.70 19.57
C ASP A 313 11.87 -22.13 19.58
N PRO A 314 11.39 -22.75 20.67
CA PRO A 314 9.99 -23.18 20.79
C PRO A 314 8.99 -22.02 20.75
N SER A 315 9.36 -20.85 21.25
CA SER A 315 8.50 -19.66 21.28
C SER A 315 8.19 -19.15 19.88
N ASP A 316 9.21 -19.06 19.02
CA ASP A 316 9.05 -18.61 17.64
C ASP A 316 8.33 -19.64 16.78
N LYS A 317 8.59 -20.94 17.00
CA LYS A 317 7.78 -22.02 16.41
C LYS A 317 6.31 -21.85 16.72
N GLU A 318 5.96 -21.61 17.98
CA GLU A 318 4.57 -21.43 18.41
C GLU A 318 3.95 -20.14 17.84
N LYS A 319 4.73 -19.07 17.73
CA LYS A 319 4.29 -17.81 17.10
C LYS A 319 3.95 -18.01 15.62
N PHE A 320 4.85 -18.60 14.84
CA PHE A 320 4.61 -18.86 13.42
C PHE A 320 3.56 -19.95 13.20
N SER A 321 3.50 -20.97 14.05
CA SER A 321 2.44 -22.00 14.06
C SER A 321 1.05 -21.38 14.20
N ARG A 322 0.86 -20.47 15.17
CA ARG A 322 -0.41 -19.75 15.35
C ARG A 322 -0.73 -18.82 14.18
N LYS A 323 0.27 -18.13 13.62
CA LYS A 323 0.08 -17.29 12.42
C LYS A 323 -0.38 -18.14 11.23
N LEU A 324 0.27 -19.28 11.00
CA LEU A 324 -0.08 -20.23 9.94
C LEU A 324 -1.50 -20.76 10.12
N LEU A 325 -1.90 -21.19 11.33
CA LEU A 325 -3.27 -21.66 11.58
C LEU A 325 -4.33 -20.59 11.31
N LYS A 326 -4.09 -19.34 11.75
CA LYS A 326 -4.98 -18.21 11.46
C LYS A 326 -5.08 -17.96 9.95
N PHE A 327 -3.95 -18.00 9.25
CA PHE A 327 -3.91 -17.83 7.80
C PHE A 327 -4.68 -18.94 7.06
N LEU A 328 -4.43 -20.20 7.40
CA LEU A 328 -5.10 -21.36 6.79
C LEU A 328 -6.62 -21.37 7.04
N GLY A 329 -7.05 -20.85 8.20
CA GLY A 329 -8.46 -20.69 8.54
C GLY A 329 -9.15 -19.58 7.73
N ARG A 330 -8.50 -18.42 7.59
CA ARG A 330 -9.07 -17.20 7.00
C ARG A 330 -8.96 -17.14 5.47
N SER A 331 -7.83 -17.54 4.90
CA SER A 331 -7.64 -17.52 3.45
C SER A 331 -8.29 -18.74 2.78
N ALA A 332 -8.87 -18.52 1.61
CA ALA A 332 -9.38 -19.57 0.72
C ALA A 332 -8.63 -19.63 -0.62
N HIS A 333 -7.63 -18.76 -0.82
CA HIS A 333 -6.99 -18.55 -2.12
C HIS A 333 -5.70 -19.35 -2.32
N TYR A 334 -5.22 -20.09 -1.32
CA TYR A 334 -4.10 -21.02 -1.51
C TYR A 334 -4.57 -22.37 -2.08
N ARG A 335 -3.64 -23.13 -2.66
CA ARG A 335 -3.84 -24.53 -3.10
C ARG A 335 -3.48 -25.48 -1.96
N PRO A 336 -4.46 -26.12 -1.29
CA PRO A 336 -4.20 -26.93 -0.10
C PRO A 336 -3.26 -28.11 -0.35
N GLN A 337 -3.29 -28.74 -1.53
CA GLN A 337 -2.43 -29.89 -1.85
C GLN A 337 -0.94 -29.53 -1.83
N THR A 338 -0.59 -28.40 -2.43
CA THR A 338 0.81 -27.89 -2.44
C THR A 338 1.29 -27.59 -1.03
N VAL A 339 0.47 -26.91 -0.23
CA VAL A 339 0.84 -26.59 1.16
C VAL A 339 0.96 -27.87 1.99
N TYR A 340 0.02 -28.81 1.86
CA TYR A 340 0.03 -30.09 2.58
C TYR A 340 1.29 -30.91 2.31
N SER A 341 1.78 -30.91 1.06
CA SER A 341 3.02 -31.61 0.70
C SER A 341 4.26 -31.05 1.40
N ALA A 342 4.26 -29.75 1.71
CA ALA A 342 5.35 -29.07 2.38
C ALA A 342 5.27 -29.17 3.92
N VAL A 343 4.07 -29.38 4.50
CA VAL A 343 3.90 -29.43 5.96
C VAL A 343 4.51 -30.73 6.54
N PRO A 344 5.46 -30.63 7.49
CA PRO A 344 6.07 -31.78 8.15
C PRO A 344 5.06 -32.67 8.87
N LYS A 345 5.36 -33.97 8.95
CA LYS A 345 4.47 -34.96 9.59
C LYS A 345 4.18 -34.68 11.07
N LYS A 346 5.08 -33.96 11.77
CA LYS A 346 4.94 -33.61 13.19
C LYS A 346 3.93 -32.46 13.43
N MET A 347 3.55 -31.72 12.39
CA MET A 347 2.61 -30.58 12.48
C MET A 347 1.17 -31.06 12.30
N TYR A 348 0.66 -31.77 13.31
CA TYR A 348 -0.62 -32.46 13.22
C TYR A 348 -1.81 -31.51 13.02
N GLU A 349 -1.88 -30.38 13.75
CA GLU A 349 -3.00 -29.44 13.66
C GLU A 349 -3.13 -28.81 12.27
N GLN A 350 -2.01 -28.34 11.72
CA GLN A 350 -1.96 -27.70 10.40
C GLN A 350 -2.36 -28.69 9.30
N ARG A 351 -1.88 -29.95 9.40
CA ARG A 351 -2.26 -31.01 8.46
C ARG A 351 -3.75 -31.33 8.52
N ALA A 352 -4.31 -31.40 9.72
CA ALA A 352 -5.73 -31.70 9.90
C ALA A 352 -6.61 -30.58 9.31
N VAL A 353 -6.26 -29.31 9.53
CA VAL A 353 -6.96 -28.17 8.92
C VAL A 353 -6.87 -28.20 7.39
N LEU A 354 -5.70 -28.53 6.83
CA LEU A 354 -5.53 -28.65 5.38
C LEU A 354 -6.34 -29.81 4.78
N LEU A 355 -6.41 -30.96 5.46
CA LEU A 355 -7.21 -32.12 5.02
C LEU A 355 -8.71 -31.79 5.04
N SER A 356 -9.19 -31.11 6.07
CA SER A 356 -10.56 -30.58 6.15
C SER A 356 -10.87 -29.66 4.97
N LYS A 357 -9.93 -28.79 4.57
CA LYS A 357 -10.06 -27.93 3.38
C LYS A 357 -10.02 -28.70 2.05
N MET A 358 -9.51 -29.92 2.02
CA MET A 358 -9.50 -30.82 0.85
C MET A 358 -10.69 -31.78 0.84
N ASP A 359 -11.69 -31.57 1.69
CA ASP A 359 -12.83 -32.47 1.91
C ASP A 359 -12.42 -33.91 2.34
N GLN A 360 -11.20 -34.07 2.88
CA GLN A 360 -10.69 -35.33 3.43
C GLN A 360 -10.89 -35.38 4.95
N GLU A 361 -12.16 -35.30 5.38
CA GLU A 361 -12.51 -35.15 6.79
C GLU A 361 -12.13 -36.36 7.64
N GLN A 362 -12.27 -37.58 7.11
CA GLN A 362 -11.91 -38.80 7.83
C GLN A 362 -10.44 -38.80 8.25
N ASP A 363 -9.53 -38.43 7.35
CA ASP A 363 -8.09 -38.35 7.64
C ASP A 363 -7.79 -37.22 8.63
N ALA A 364 -8.47 -36.07 8.51
CA ALA A 364 -8.33 -34.96 9.45
C ALA A 364 -8.72 -35.39 10.88
N LEU A 365 -9.86 -36.06 11.03
CA LEU A 365 -10.36 -36.54 12.33
C LEU A 365 -9.47 -37.66 12.91
N VAL A 366 -8.92 -38.53 12.07
CA VAL A 366 -7.93 -39.54 12.50
C VAL A 366 -6.70 -38.87 13.11
N ILE A 367 -6.22 -37.76 12.52
CA ILE A 367 -5.10 -36.99 13.09
C ILE A 367 -5.49 -36.39 14.44
N TYR A 368 -6.66 -35.76 14.56
CA TYR A 368 -7.12 -35.19 15.83
C TYR A 368 -7.26 -36.24 16.95
N VAL A 369 -7.84 -37.39 16.63
CA VAL A 369 -8.14 -38.43 17.61
C VAL A 369 -6.91 -39.25 18.00
N TYR A 370 -6.08 -39.66 17.04
CA TYR A 370 -4.97 -40.60 17.32
C TYR A 370 -3.59 -39.97 17.34
N ASP A 371 -3.30 -38.98 16.49
CA ASP A 371 -1.97 -38.37 16.45
C ASP A 371 -1.80 -37.28 17.51
N MET A 372 -2.88 -36.58 17.83
CA MET A 372 -2.90 -35.55 18.89
C MET A 372 -3.55 -36.00 20.19
N ASP A 373 -4.11 -37.21 20.23
CA ASP A 373 -4.81 -37.79 21.39
C ASP A 373 -5.85 -36.83 22.00
N SER A 374 -6.56 -36.08 21.15
CA SER A 374 -7.47 -35.02 21.58
C SER A 374 -8.85 -35.13 20.90
N PRO A 375 -9.74 -36.00 21.41
CA PRO A 375 -11.10 -36.15 20.88
C PRO A 375 -11.93 -34.86 21.04
N MET A 376 -11.60 -34.02 22.02
CA MET A 376 -12.26 -32.72 22.21
C MET A 376 -11.96 -31.76 21.06
N LYS A 377 -10.73 -31.74 20.54
CA LYS A 377 -10.38 -30.90 19.38
C LYS A 377 -11.07 -31.40 18.11
N ALA A 378 -11.15 -32.71 17.91
CA ALA A 378 -11.90 -33.32 16.81
C ALA A 378 -13.38 -32.90 16.84
N GLN A 379 -13.98 -32.93 18.03
CA GLN A 379 -15.36 -32.50 18.25
C GLN A 379 -15.56 -31.00 17.97
N SER A 380 -14.65 -30.14 18.44
CA SER A 380 -14.71 -28.70 18.16
C SER A 380 -14.66 -28.44 16.66
N HIS A 381 -13.72 -29.09 15.94
CA HIS A 381 -13.59 -28.98 14.50
C HIS A 381 -14.89 -29.38 13.76
N ALA A 382 -15.47 -30.54 14.11
CA ALA A 382 -16.72 -31.00 13.53
C ALA A 382 -17.91 -30.06 13.83
N SER A 383 -17.95 -29.48 15.05
CA SER A 383 -18.97 -28.48 15.42
C SER A 383 -18.80 -27.17 14.66
N ASP A 384 -17.56 -26.71 14.45
CA ASP A 384 -17.27 -25.51 13.68
C ASP A 384 -17.64 -25.70 12.20
N LEU A 385 -17.39 -26.91 11.67
CA LEU A 385 -17.82 -27.28 10.32
C LEU A 385 -19.36 -27.28 10.21
N TYR A 386 -20.07 -27.80 11.22
CA TYR A 386 -21.53 -27.75 11.28
C TYR A 386 -22.08 -26.32 11.30
N GLY A 387 -21.39 -25.39 11.97
CA GLY A 387 -21.76 -23.98 11.98
C GLY A 387 -21.64 -23.31 10.60
N LYS A 388 -20.72 -23.78 9.75
CA LYS A 388 -20.54 -23.29 8.37
C LYS A 388 -21.45 -23.98 7.38
N ASP A 389 -21.55 -25.30 7.48
CA ASP A 389 -22.37 -26.15 6.63
C ASP A 389 -22.98 -27.29 7.48
N PRO A 390 -24.29 -27.21 7.79
CA PRO A 390 -24.98 -28.22 8.59
C PRO A 390 -24.93 -29.62 7.99
N THR A 391 -24.83 -29.75 6.67
CA THR A 391 -24.82 -31.06 5.99
C THR A 391 -23.46 -31.73 6.16
N LYS A 392 -22.38 -31.06 5.74
CA LYS A 392 -21.00 -31.55 5.90
C LYS A 392 -20.61 -31.74 7.36
N GLY A 393 -21.00 -30.82 8.23
CA GLY A 393 -20.73 -30.95 9.66
C GLY A 393 -21.49 -32.11 10.30
N GLY A 394 -22.73 -32.35 9.87
CA GLY A 394 -23.50 -33.52 10.26
C GLY A 394 -22.77 -34.80 9.89
N GLU A 395 -22.31 -34.92 8.64
CA GLU A 395 -21.51 -36.05 8.17
C GLU A 395 -20.20 -36.22 8.95
N SER A 396 -19.45 -35.14 9.20
CA SER A 396 -18.23 -35.13 10.01
C SER A 396 -18.46 -35.68 11.42
N LEU A 397 -19.56 -35.29 12.08
CA LEU A 397 -19.91 -35.84 13.40
C LEU A 397 -20.17 -37.36 13.37
N HIS A 398 -20.76 -37.87 12.28
CA HIS A 398 -20.95 -39.32 12.13
C HIS A 398 -19.63 -40.04 11.86
N ILE A 399 -18.76 -39.46 11.05
CA ILE A 399 -17.42 -39.99 10.80
C ILE A 399 -16.62 -39.99 12.11
N LEU A 400 -16.70 -38.94 12.93
CA LEU A 400 -16.04 -38.89 14.23
C LEU A 400 -16.57 -39.98 15.17
N LEU A 401 -17.89 -40.17 15.24
CA LEU A 401 -18.48 -41.25 16.04
C LEU A 401 -17.99 -42.62 15.57
N ASP A 402 -17.98 -42.85 14.26
CA ASP A 402 -17.47 -44.09 13.67
C ASP A 402 -16.00 -44.31 14.01
N ILE A 403 -15.13 -43.30 13.85
CA ILE A 403 -13.70 -43.38 14.22
C ILE A 403 -13.51 -43.74 15.70
N LEU A 404 -14.33 -43.20 16.60
CA LEU A 404 -14.23 -43.46 18.03
C LEU A 404 -14.67 -44.89 18.40
N LEU A 405 -15.64 -45.45 17.68
CA LEU A 405 -16.21 -46.79 17.92
C LEU A 405 -15.51 -47.90 17.13
N THR A 406 -15.08 -47.61 15.91
CA THR A 406 -14.39 -48.51 14.99
C THR A 406 -13.03 -47.90 14.59
N PRO A 407 -12.00 -48.07 15.42
CA PRO A 407 -10.70 -47.46 15.18
C PRO A 407 -10.09 -47.93 13.83
N PRO A 408 -9.77 -47.03 12.88
CA PRO A 408 -9.19 -47.42 11.59
C PRO A 408 -7.74 -47.93 11.69
N ARG A 409 -7.05 -47.66 12.82
CA ARG A 409 -5.66 -48.10 13.07
C ARG A 409 -5.63 -49.48 13.70
N LYS A 410 -4.84 -50.39 13.11
CA LYS A 410 -4.63 -51.75 13.64
C LYS A 410 -4.07 -51.69 15.06
N GLY A 411 -4.82 -52.23 16.03
CA GLY A 411 -4.41 -52.35 17.44
C GLY A 411 -4.91 -51.24 18.38
N SER A 412 -5.57 -50.20 17.87
CA SER A 412 -6.22 -49.18 18.71
C SER A 412 -7.52 -49.72 19.29
N LYS A 413 -7.83 -49.35 20.55
CA LYS A 413 -9.08 -49.72 21.22
C LYS A 413 -10.16 -48.66 20.98
N PRO A 414 -11.44 -49.05 20.91
CA PRO A 414 -12.55 -48.10 20.80
C PRO A 414 -12.61 -47.20 22.05
N ASN A 415 -12.83 -45.90 21.83
CA ASN A 415 -12.97 -44.91 22.90
C ASN A 415 -14.45 -44.64 23.15
N ILE A 416 -15.08 -45.57 23.86
CA ILE A 416 -16.51 -45.54 24.18
C ILE A 416 -16.87 -44.31 25.02
N GLU A 417 -15.99 -43.90 25.96
CA GLU A 417 -16.23 -42.73 26.81
C GLU A 417 -16.31 -41.44 25.98
N ALA A 418 -15.39 -41.24 25.04
CA ALA A 418 -15.42 -40.09 24.15
C ALA A 418 -16.64 -40.11 23.22
N ALA A 419 -17.03 -41.30 22.72
CA ALA A 419 -18.22 -41.46 21.90
C ALA A 419 -19.51 -41.07 22.66
N LEU A 420 -19.66 -41.49 23.92
CA LEU A 420 -20.81 -41.12 24.76
C LEU A 420 -20.81 -39.61 25.09
N LYS A 421 -19.64 -39.00 25.33
CA LYS A 421 -19.51 -37.54 25.49
C LYS A 421 -19.90 -36.78 24.22
N LEU A 422 -19.52 -37.29 23.04
CA LEU A 422 -19.94 -36.73 21.76
C LEU A 422 -21.46 -36.81 21.58
N LEU A 423 -22.08 -37.97 21.86
CA LEU A 423 -23.52 -38.16 21.74
C LEU A 423 -24.34 -37.30 22.69
N SER A 424 -23.88 -37.12 23.93
CA SER A 424 -24.57 -36.28 24.91
C SER A 424 -24.53 -34.79 24.56
N SER A 425 -23.48 -34.32 23.88
CA SER A 425 -23.27 -32.90 23.58
C SER A 425 -23.69 -32.50 22.16
N GLN A 426 -23.32 -33.28 21.15
CA GLN A 426 -23.58 -32.98 19.73
C GLN A 426 -24.56 -33.94 19.07
N GLY A 427 -25.05 -34.95 19.80
CA GLY A 427 -25.90 -35.98 19.22
C GLY A 427 -27.19 -35.46 18.61
N SER A 428 -27.76 -34.34 19.08
CA SER A 428 -28.99 -33.74 18.50
C SER A 428 -28.83 -33.31 17.03
N ARG A 429 -27.59 -33.15 16.56
CA ARG A 429 -27.23 -32.77 15.19
C ARG A 429 -27.00 -33.98 14.27
N MET A 430 -27.12 -35.19 14.81
CA MET A 430 -26.86 -36.44 14.11
C MET A 430 -28.16 -37.18 13.78
N ASP A 431 -28.13 -38.01 12.74
CA ASP A 431 -29.25 -38.88 12.42
C ASP A 431 -29.33 -40.02 13.45
N PRO A 432 -30.42 -40.09 14.24
CA PRO A 432 -30.55 -41.11 15.27
C PRO A 432 -30.52 -42.54 14.71
N ALA A 433 -31.01 -42.77 13.49
CA ALA A 433 -31.01 -44.12 12.91
C ALA A 433 -29.58 -44.60 12.62
N ARG A 434 -28.76 -43.75 11.98
CA ARG A 434 -27.35 -44.06 11.71
C ARG A 434 -26.53 -44.22 13.00
N VAL A 435 -26.76 -43.38 14.01
CA VAL A 435 -26.10 -43.51 15.31
C VAL A 435 -26.40 -44.84 15.97
N LEU A 436 -27.67 -45.26 16.02
CA LEU A 436 -28.06 -46.52 16.64
C LEU A 436 -27.48 -47.74 15.92
N ASN A 437 -27.31 -47.68 14.60
CA ASN A 437 -26.67 -48.75 13.83
C ASN A 437 -25.14 -48.82 14.00
N LEU A 438 -24.50 -47.73 14.45
CA LEU A 438 -23.05 -47.67 14.69
C LEU A 438 -22.65 -48.14 16.09
N LEU A 439 -23.56 -48.08 17.06
CA LEU A 439 -23.30 -48.52 18.43
C LEU A 439 -23.16 -50.05 18.47
N SER A 440 -22.15 -50.54 19.19
CA SER A 440 -22.00 -51.97 19.44
C SER A 440 -23.04 -52.46 20.46
N ASP A 441 -23.34 -53.76 20.41
CA ASP A 441 -24.25 -54.44 21.36
C ASP A 441 -23.76 -54.36 22.82
N ASP A 442 -22.50 -53.96 23.03
CA ASP A 442 -21.89 -53.78 24.35
C ASP A 442 -22.34 -52.48 25.06
N VAL A 443 -22.86 -51.49 24.33
CA VAL A 443 -23.27 -50.20 24.90
C VAL A 443 -24.64 -50.32 25.56
N LYS A 444 -24.70 -50.02 26.86
CA LYS A 444 -25.97 -50.11 27.61
C LYS A 444 -26.91 -48.97 27.22
N ILE A 445 -28.20 -49.29 27.09
CA ILE A 445 -29.26 -48.29 26.82
C ILE A 445 -29.24 -47.16 27.88
N SER A 446 -28.90 -47.48 29.13
CA SER A 446 -28.78 -46.49 30.21
C SER A 446 -27.73 -45.39 29.93
N GLU A 447 -26.67 -45.71 29.18
CA GLU A 447 -25.58 -44.79 28.87
C GLU A 447 -25.95 -43.80 27.75
N ILE A 448 -26.82 -44.22 26.83
CA ILE A 448 -27.34 -43.38 25.73
C ILE A 448 -28.69 -42.71 26.05
N TYR A 449 -29.23 -42.92 27.25
CA TYR A 449 -30.51 -42.34 27.66
C TYR A 449 -30.61 -40.82 27.44
N PRO A 450 -29.61 -39.99 27.80
CA PRO A 450 -29.67 -38.54 27.55
C PRO A 450 -29.78 -38.20 26.06
N PHE A 451 -29.07 -38.95 25.20
CA PHE A 451 -29.12 -38.80 23.76
C PHE A 451 -30.51 -39.13 23.20
N LEU A 452 -31.11 -40.26 23.61
CA LEU A 452 -32.45 -40.65 23.18
C LEU A 452 -33.51 -39.64 23.60
N CYS A 453 -33.45 -39.14 24.83
CA CYS A 453 -34.34 -38.08 25.29
C CYS A 453 -34.19 -36.80 24.46
N SER A 454 -32.95 -36.41 24.15
CA SER A 454 -32.65 -35.23 23.32
C SER A 454 -33.25 -35.39 21.91
N GLN A 455 -33.06 -36.56 21.30
CA GLN A 455 -33.58 -36.86 19.97
C GLN A 455 -35.11 -36.84 19.91
N ILE A 456 -35.80 -37.50 20.86
CA ILE A 456 -37.27 -37.50 20.92
C ILE A 456 -37.82 -36.09 21.11
N ARG A 457 -37.18 -35.27 21.95
CA ARG A 457 -37.57 -33.87 22.14
C ARG A 457 -37.40 -33.06 20.86
N ASN A 458 -36.28 -33.23 20.16
CA ASN A 458 -36.00 -32.52 18.92
C ASN A 458 -36.99 -32.91 17.82
N THR A 459 -37.21 -34.21 17.57
CA THR A 459 -38.16 -34.68 16.56
C THR A 459 -39.58 -34.25 16.86
N THR A 460 -40.01 -34.28 18.13
CA THR A 460 -41.32 -33.80 18.55
C THR A 460 -41.47 -32.29 18.33
N ALA A 461 -40.43 -31.51 18.67
CA ALA A 461 -40.42 -30.06 18.45
C ALA A 461 -40.49 -29.72 16.95
N THR A 462 -39.68 -30.37 16.11
CA THR A 462 -39.72 -30.19 14.66
C THR A 462 -41.08 -30.57 14.08
N ALA A 463 -41.65 -31.70 14.50
CA ALA A 463 -42.97 -32.12 14.06
C ALA A 463 -44.06 -31.11 14.43
N ASN A 464 -44.04 -30.56 15.65
CA ASN A 464 -44.98 -29.53 16.09
C ASN A 464 -44.79 -28.22 15.33
N GLN A 465 -43.55 -27.80 15.07
CA GLN A 465 -43.24 -26.60 14.28
C GLN A 465 -43.74 -26.74 12.84
N LEU A 466 -43.50 -27.89 12.20
CA LEU A 466 -43.99 -28.17 10.85
C LEU A 466 -45.51 -28.20 10.79
N ARG A 467 -46.18 -28.79 11.80
CA ARG A 467 -47.64 -28.76 11.93
C ARG A 467 -48.18 -27.33 12.04
N LEU A 468 -47.58 -26.50 12.91
CA LEU A 468 -47.99 -25.11 13.08
C LEU A 468 -47.80 -24.31 11.78
N ARG A 469 -46.62 -24.41 11.15
CA ARG A 469 -46.33 -23.76 9.88
C ARG A 469 -47.32 -24.19 8.81
N THR A 470 -47.56 -25.48 8.66
CA THR A 470 -48.52 -26.01 7.68
C THR A 470 -49.93 -25.46 7.93
N SER A 471 -50.35 -25.37 9.19
CA SER A 471 -51.66 -24.79 9.53
C SER A 471 -51.74 -23.29 9.22
N LEU A 472 -50.69 -22.52 9.50
CA LEU A 472 -50.63 -21.09 9.20
C LEU A 472 -50.63 -20.83 7.68
N GLU A 473 -49.84 -21.59 6.92
CA GLU A 473 -49.80 -21.51 5.46
C GLU A 473 -51.16 -21.86 4.84
N LYS A 474 -51.90 -22.82 5.42
CA LYS A 474 -53.27 -23.13 4.99
C LYS A 474 -54.22 -21.95 5.23
N VAL A 475 -54.15 -21.30 6.38
CA VAL A 475 -54.99 -20.12 6.68
C VAL A 475 -54.63 -18.97 5.74
N TYR A 476 -53.35 -18.75 5.49
CA TYR A 476 -52.88 -17.74 4.54
C TYR A 476 -53.37 -18.03 3.12
N ALA A 477 -53.31 -19.28 2.66
CA ALA A 477 -53.82 -19.67 1.35
C ALA A 477 -55.32 -19.38 1.20
N VAL A 478 -56.12 -19.65 2.24
CA VAL A 478 -57.56 -19.31 2.25
C VAL A 478 -57.78 -17.80 2.20
N SER A 479 -57.02 -17.01 2.97
CA SER A 479 -57.13 -15.54 2.95
C SER A 479 -56.78 -14.97 1.58
N VAL A 480 -55.74 -15.48 0.92
CA VAL A 480 -55.37 -15.07 -0.44
C VAL A 480 -56.43 -15.47 -1.45
N GLU A 481 -57.05 -16.64 -1.29
CA GLU A 481 -58.17 -17.08 -2.12
C GLU A 481 -59.41 -16.20 -1.92
N GLU A 482 -59.71 -15.80 -0.69
CA GLU A 482 -60.77 -14.83 -0.36
C GLU A 482 -60.51 -13.48 -1.05
N ASP A 483 -59.33 -12.88 -0.87
CA ASP A 483 -58.93 -11.62 -1.51
C ASP A 483 -59.04 -11.71 -3.05
N TYR A 484 -58.64 -12.85 -3.62
CA TYR A 484 -58.76 -13.11 -5.05
C TYR A 484 -60.23 -13.16 -5.49
N LEU A 485 -61.09 -13.85 -4.75
CA LEU A 485 -62.53 -13.93 -5.04
C LEU A 485 -63.21 -12.57 -4.89
N GLU A 486 -62.87 -11.80 -3.86
CA GLU A 486 -63.37 -10.45 -3.67
C GLU A 486 -62.97 -9.56 -4.85
N THR A 487 -61.69 -9.54 -5.21
CA THR A 487 -61.18 -8.77 -6.36
C THR A 487 -61.82 -9.21 -7.67
N ARG A 488 -62.04 -10.52 -7.86
CA ARG A 488 -62.69 -11.08 -9.04
C ARG A 488 -64.19 -10.75 -9.10
N ALA A 489 -64.85 -10.65 -7.95
CA ALA A 489 -66.27 -10.29 -7.86
C ALA A 489 -66.52 -8.80 -8.09
N GLN A 490 -65.48 -7.96 -7.98
CA GLN A 490 -65.59 -6.54 -8.29
C GLN A 490 -66.04 -6.35 -9.75
N SER A 491 -67.09 -5.57 -9.93
CA SER A 491 -67.64 -5.23 -11.24
C SER A 491 -68.20 -3.82 -11.20
N VAL A 492 -68.23 -3.17 -12.36
CA VAL A 492 -68.75 -1.81 -12.47
C VAL A 492 -69.94 -1.77 -13.40
N ARG A 493 -71.08 -1.31 -12.86
CA ARG A 493 -72.28 -1.06 -13.66
C ARG A 493 -72.22 0.35 -14.27
N VAL A 494 -72.24 0.41 -15.60
CA VAL A 494 -72.32 1.66 -16.35
C VAL A 494 -73.79 1.94 -16.69
N THR A 495 -74.31 3.07 -16.23
CA THR A 495 -75.66 3.56 -16.53
C THR A 495 -75.61 4.72 -17.53
N ASP A 496 -76.73 5.04 -18.17
CA ASP A 496 -76.83 6.14 -19.17
C ASP A 496 -76.55 7.54 -18.60
N SER A 497 -76.55 7.67 -17.27
CA SER A 497 -76.22 8.87 -16.52
C SER A 497 -74.76 8.92 -16.05
N ARG A 498 -73.98 7.83 -16.18
CA ARG A 498 -72.60 7.76 -15.68
C ARG A 498 -71.70 8.69 -16.49
N MET A 499 -70.94 9.55 -15.80
CA MET A 499 -70.02 10.52 -16.41
C MET A 499 -68.57 10.10 -16.24
N CYS A 500 -67.72 10.45 -17.20
CA CYS A 500 -66.27 10.25 -17.11
C CYS A 500 -65.66 11.25 -16.12
N GLN A 501 -64.80 10.77 -15.22
CA GLN A 501 -64.14 11.62 -14.21
C GLN A 501 -63.09 12.60 -14.78
N ILE A 502 -62.63 12.41 -16.02
CA ILE A 502 -61.65 13.27 -16.66
C ILE A 502 -62.32 14.37 -17.48
N CYS A 503 -63.16 14.00 -18.45
CA CYS A 503 -63.77 14.97 -19.36
C CYS A 503 -65.16 15.45 -18.94
N LEU A 504 -65.72 14.87 -17.87
CA LEU A 504 -67.05 15.17 -17.32
C LEU A 504 -68.22 14.98 -18.31
N LYS A 505 -67.98 14.31 -19.45
CA LYS A 505 -69.03 13.92 -20.40
C LYS A 505 -69.64 12.57 -20.04
N ARG A 506 -70.89 12.34 -20.46
CA ARG A 506 -71.57 11.04 -20.30
C ARG A 506 -70.82 9.94 -21.05
N LEU A 507 -70.72 8.76 -20.44
CA LEU A 507 -70.05 7.60 -21.04
C LEU A 507 -70.86 7.04 -22.22
N GLY A 508 -72.18 6.88 -22.05
CA GLY A 508 -73.10 6.42 -23.09
C GLY A 508 -72.65 5.09 -23.71
N HIS A 509 -72.70 4.99 -25.04
CA HIS A 509 -72.24 3.84 -25.83
C HIS A 509 -70.75 3.89 -26.22
N SER A 510 -69.97 4.77 -25.61
CA SER A 510 -68.54 4.93 -25.95
C SER A 510 -67.72 3.76 -25.42
N VAL A 511 -66.57 3.48 -26.03
CA VAL A 511 -65.58 2.54 -25.47
C VAL A 511 -65.02 3.12 -24.17
N VAL A 512 -65.05 2.33 -23.11
CA VAL A 512 -64.63 2.71 -21.75
C VAL A 512 -63.44 1.89 -21.28
N SER A 513 -62.67 2.47 -20.36
CA SER A 513 -61.63 1.80 -19.59
C SER A 513 -62.01 1.81 -18.11
N VAL A 514 -61.83 0.68 -17.43
CA VAL A 514 -62.09 0.51 -15.99
C VAL A 514 -60.77 0.29 -15.28
N PHE A 515 -60.53 1.04 -14.21
CA PHE A 515 -59.29 0.99 -13.42
C PHE A 515 -59.48 0.15 -12.14
N PRO A 516 -58.39 -0.28 -11.46
CA PRO A 516 -58.47 -1.11 -10.26
C PRO A 516 -59.23 -0.49 -9.08
N ASP A 517 -59.39 0.84 -9.06
CA ASP A 517 -60.20 1.59 -8.09
C ASP A 517 -61.71 1.62 -8.47
N LEU A 518 -62.11 0.85 -9.48
CA LEU A 518 -63.46 0.80 -10.06
C LEU A 518 -63.92 2.10 -10.73
N THR A 519 -62.98 3.01 -11.01
CA THR A 519 -63.27 4.22 -11.78
C THR A 519 -63.38 3.91 -13.26
N VAL A 520 -64.41 4.48 -13.90
CA VAL A 520 -64.68 4.31 -15.33
C VAL A 520 -64.44 5.62 -16.05
N VAL A 521 -63.63 5.57 -17.10
CA VAL A 521 -63.33 6.72 -17.97
C VAL A 521 -63.49 6.32 -19.43
N HIS A 522 -63.60 7.30 -20.32
CA HIS A 522 -63.52 7.03 -21.75
C HIS A 522 -62.14 6.46 -22.10
N TYR A 523 -62.07 5.59 -23.12
CA TYR A 523 -60.81 5.01 -23.57
C TYR A 523 -59.74 6.08 -23.87
N GLY A 524 -60.12 7.17 -24.56
CA GLY A 524 -59.20 8.28 -24.83
C GLY A 524 -58.77 9.09 -23.60
N CYS A 525 -59.49 8.97 -22.48
CA CYS A 525 -59.12 9.61 -21.20
C CYS A 525 -58.32 8.68 -20.29
N ALA A 526 -58.07 7.42 -20.69
CA ALA A 526 -57.41 6.42 -19.85
C ALA A 526 -55.98 6.84 -19.47
N ASN A 527 -55.18 7.31 -20.42
CA ASN A 527 -53.79 7.74 -20.14
C ASN A 527 -53.73 8.90 -19.15
N ALA A 528 -54.63 9.88 -19.31
CA ALA A 528 -54.72 11.02 -18.38
C ALA A 528 -55.13 10.57 -16.96
N TYR A 529 -56.00 9.55 -16.84
CA TYR A 529 -56.35 8.98 -15.53
C TYR A 529 -55.20 8.16 -14.93
N GLN A 530 -54.47 7.40 -15.74
CA GLN A 530 -53.30 6.64 -15.31
C GLN A 530 -52.22 7.57 -14.74
N GLU A 531 -51.92 8.69 -15.41
CA GLU A 531 -50.97 9.69 -14.88
C GLU A 531 -51.40 10.27 -13.52
N ILE A 532 -52.71 10.43 -13.29
CA ILE A 532 -53.24 10.88 -11.99
C ILE A 532 -53.05 9.80 -10.92
N LEU A 533 -53.26 8.52 -11.25
CA LEU A 533 -53.03 7.40 -10.34
C LEU A 533 -51.54 7.28 -9.99
N ASP A 534 -50.66 7.38 -10.97
CA ASP A 534 -49.19 7.29 -10.77
C ASP A 534 -48.68 8.45 -9.89
N ARG A 535 -49.23 9.67 -10.06
CA ARG A 535 -48.92 10.79 -9.17
C ARG A 535 -49.46 10.60 -7.75
N LYS A 536 -50.56 9.88 -7.57
CA LYS A 536 -51.11 9.55 -6.24
C LYS A 536 -50.30 8.46 -5.55
N SER A 537 -49.84 7.44 -6.27
CA SER A 537 -48.99 6.38 -5.73
C SER A 537 -47.57 6.86 -5.41
N ALA A 538 -47.04 7.83 -6.17
CA ALA A 538 -45.72 8.43 -5.93
C ALA A 538 -45.68 9.44 -4.76
N ARG A 539 -46.82 9.85 -4.19
CA ARG A 539 -46.84 10.67 -2.97
C ARG A 539 -46.64 9.75 -1.75
N PRO A 540 -45.51 9.83 -1.01
CA PRO A 540 -45.38 9.08 0.22
C PRO A 540 -46.49 9.49 1.18
N LEU A 541 -47.14 8.49 1.80
CA LEU A 541 -48.01 8.69 2.95
C LEU A 541 -47.19 9.46 4.00
N THR A 542 -47.38 10.77 4.10
CA THR A 542 -46.91 11.54 5.25
C THR A 542 -47.73 11.06 6.43
N VAL A 543 -47.22 10.03 7.12
CA VAL A 543 -47.71 9.58 8.41
C VAL A 543 -47.59 10.79 9.33
N GLY A 544 -48.74 11.38 9.66
CA GLY A 544 -48.84 12.34 10.73
C GLY A 544 -48.27 11.70 11.98
N THR A 545 -47.18 12.30 12.47
CA THR A 545 -46.61 12.09 13.79
C THR A 545 -47.71 11.97 14.85
N LEU A 546 -47.99 10.74 15.27
CA LEU A 546 -48.55 10.48 16.59
C LEU A 546 -47.48 10.94 17.58
N LYS A 547 -47.67 12.14 18.14
CA LYS A 547 -46.95 12.57 19.34
C LYS A 547 -47.26 11.56 20.45
N LYS A 548 -46.20 11.21 21.18
CA LYS A 548 -46.16 10.30 22.34
C LYS A 548 -47.29 10.52 23.33
#